data_AF-A0A814A2S0-F1
#
_entry.id   AF-A0A814A2S0-F1
#
_cell.length_a   1.000
_cell.length_b   1.000
_cell.length_c   1.000
_cell.angle_alpha   90.00
_cell.angle_beta   90.00
_cell.angle_gamma   90.00
#
_symmetry.space_group_name_H-M   'P 1'
#
loop_
_entity.id
_entity.type
_entity.pdbx_description
1 polymer ?
#
loop_
_entity_poly.entity_id
_entity_poly.type
_entity_poly.pdbx_seq_one_letter_code
_entity_poly.pdbx_strand_id
1 'polypeptide(L)'
;MIYWNTQISNLCKLEPRYKCLLGSEAIKYFPLYVKIFIIQSLFDFTQLQLDEINLNSYDFSLKLRDNLYQSSHRISIFAPSCTLLGFLFRSVWSKYDIEQRTLASVLNLWLKRKKHFHLKLIDHHFHSSYCPQNDDNQDIF
;
A
#
# COMPACT_ATOMS: atom_id res chain seq x y z
N MET A 1 -16.03 7.04 13.81
CA MET A 1 -17.04 7.34 12.77
C MET A 1 -18.12 8.29 13.25
N ILE A 2 -18.85 7.97 14.32
CA ILE A 2 -19.91 8.86 14.87
C ILE A 2 -19.34 10.23 15.25
N TYR A 3 -18.22 10.24 15.97
CA TYR A 3 -17.54 11.47 16.41
C TYR A 3 -17.25 12.45 15.25
N TRP A 4 -16.87 11.93 14.08
CA TRP A 4 -16.50 12.73 12.92
C TRP A 4 -17.64 12.91 11.90
N ASN A 5 -18.84 12.41 12.20
CA ASN A 5 -19.95 12.32 11.24
C ASN A 5 -19.51 11.81 9.84
N THR A 6 -18.68 10.75 9.84
CA THR A 6 -17.98 10.27 8.63
C THR A 6 -18.97 9.91 7.53
N GLN A 7 -18.83 10.52 6.36
CA GLN A 7 -19.58 10.16 5.17
C GLN A 7 -18.85 9.05 4.40
N ILE A 8 -19.60 8.01 4.03
CA ILE A 8 -19.11 6.88 3.23
C ILE A 8 -19.92 6.82 1.94
N SER A 9 -19.29 6.44 0.84
CA SER A 9 -19.98 6.27 -0.44
C SER A 9 -21.17 5.32 -0.30
N ASN A 10 -22.33 5.74 -0.80
CA ASN A 10 -23.55 4.94 -0.82
C ASN A 10 -23.41 3.65 -1.66
N LEU A 11 -22.35 3.53 -2.46
CA LEU A 11 -22.04 2.33 -3.22
C LEU A 11 -21.51 1.20 -2.34
N CYS A 12 -20.85 1.51 -1.22
CA CYS A 12 -20.36 0.50 -0.30
C CYS A 12 -21.47 0.08 0.67
N LYS A 13 -21.85 -1.20 0.63
CA LYS A 13 -22.94 -1.78 1.43
C LYS A 13 -22.44 -2.75 2.51
N LEU A 14 -21.16 -2.65 2.89
CA LEU A 14 -20.57 -3.57 3.88
C LEU A 14 -21.05 -3.23 5.28
N GLU A 15 -21.32 -4.29 6.05
CA GLU A 15 -21.58 -4.20 7.48
C GLU A 15 -20.50 -4.98 8.27
N PRO A 16 -19.98 -4.41 9.37
CA PRO A 16 -20.17 -3.03 9.83
C PRO A 16 -19.58 -1.97 8.87
N ARG A 17 -20.24 -0.80 8.77
CA ARG A 17 -19.89 0.30 7.83
C ARG A 17 -18.43 0.73 7.81
N TYR A 18 -17.68 0.63 8.91
CA TYR A 18 -16.26 1.01 8.93
C TYR A 18 -15.42 0.18 7.96
N LYS A 19 -15.87 -1.03 7.58
CA LYS A 19 -15.18 -1.86 6.59
C LYS A 19 -15.01 -1.16 5.25
N CYS A 20 -15.91 -0.23 4.90
CA CYS A 20 -15.79 0.58 3.70
C CYS A 20 -14.61 1.56 3.71
N LEU A 21 -13.97 1.78 4.86
CA LEU A 21 -12.75 2.59 4.99
C LEU A 21 -11.47 1.75 4.78
N LEU A 22 -11.59 0.41 4.78
CA LEU A 22 -10.46 -0.48 4.51
C LEU A 22 -10.17 -0.46 3.02
N GLY A 23 -8.94 -0.13 2.64
CA GLY A 23 -8.56 0.04 1.23
C GLY A 23 -8.92 -1.17 0.36
N SER A 24 -8.64 -2.39 0.82
CA SER A 24 -8.96 -3.64 0.13
C SER A 24 -10.44 -3.83 -0.19
N GLU A 25 -11.32 -3.26 0.64
CA GLU A 25 -12.77 -3.30 0.44
C GLU A 25 -13.24 -2.11 -0.40
N ALA A 26 -12.78 -0.90 -0.07
CA ALA A 26 -13.14 0.33 -0.74
C ALA A 26 -12.88 0.25 -2.26
N ILE A 27 -11.77 -0.36 -2.66
CA ILE A 27 -11.37 -0.49 -4.06
C ILE A 27 -12.39 -1.23 -4.92
N LYS A 28 -13.09 -2.19 -4.34
CA LYS A 28 -14.09 -3.00 -5.05
C LYS A 28 -15.24 -2.14 -5.57
N TYR A 29 -15.53 -1.03 -4.89
CA TYR A 29 -16.64 -0.13 -5.18
C TYR A 29 -16.27 1.06 -6.08
N PHE A 30 -15.00 1.27 -6.43
CA PHE A 30 -14.65 2.28 -7.41
C PHE A 30 -15.10 1.90 -8.83
N PRO A 31 -15.49 2.87 -9.66
CA PRO A 31 -15.82 2.61 -11.06
C PRO A 31 -14.64 2.04 -11.85
N LEU A 32 -14.91 1.19 -12.85
CA LEU A 32 -13.88 0.51 -13.66
C LEU A 32 -13.00 1.48 -14.48
N TYR A 33 -13.49 2.68 -14.78
CA TYR A 33 -12.72 3.69 -15.51
C TYR A 33 -11.65 4.36 -14.63
N VAL A 34 -11.75 4.26 -13.30
CA VAL A 34 -10.79 4.85 -12.38
C VAL A 34 -9.54 3.98 -12.35
N LYS A 35 -8.41 4.56 -12.74
CA LYS A 35 -7.10 3.91 -12.64
C LYS A 35 -6.51 4.18 -11.26
N ILE A 36 -6.21 3.11 -10.52
CA ILE A 36 -5.65 3.20 -9.17
C ILE A 36 -4.23 2.61 -9.17
N PHE A 37 -3.32 3.35 -8.54
CA PHE A 37 -1.96 2.91 -8.25
C PHE A 37 -1.77 2.91 -6.73
N ILE A 38 -1.51 1.74 -6.14
CA ILE A 38 -1.29 1.58 -4.71
C ILE A 38 0.19 1.52 -4.42
N ILE A 39 0.61 2.30 -3.43
CA ILE A 39 1.92 2.21 -2.82
C ILE A 39 1.68 1.81 -1.37
N GLN A 40 2.20 0.66 -0.97
CA GLN A 40 1.95 0.11 0.35
C GLN A 40 3.15 -0.67 0.85
N SER A 41 3.65 -0.37 2.05
CA SER A 41 4.69 -1.21 2.63
C SER A 41 4.09 -2.52 3.10
N LEU A 42 4.77 -3.64 2.82
CA LEU A 42 4.44 -4.93 3.42
C LEU A 42 4.74 -4.95 4.92
N PHE A 43 5.62 -4.08 5.41
CA PHE A 43 5.94 -3.88 6.82
C PHE A 43 5.58 -2.45 7.25
N ASP A 44 4.34 -2.04 7.01
CA ASP A 44 3.86 -0.73 7.41
C ASP A 44 3.95 -0.55 8.93
N PHE A 45 4.71 0.45 9.36
CA PHE A 45 5.02 0.63 10.77
C PHE A 45 3.77 0.93 11.62
N THR A 46 2.82 1.72 11.09
CA THR A 46 1.59 2.04 11.83
C THR A 46 0.74 0.80 12.03
N GLN A 47 0.59 -0.02 10.99
CA GLN A 47 -0.18 -1.24 11.07
C GLN A 47 0.48 -2.27 12.01
N LEU A 48 1.79 -2.42 11.95
CA LEU A 48 2.53 -3.31 12.86
C LEU A 48 2.36 -2.88 14.33
N GLN A 49 2.43 -1.58 14.63
CA GLN A 49 2.17 -1.07 15.98
C GLN A 49 0.73 -1.33 16.44
N LEU A 50 -0.25 -1.15 15.56
CA LEU A 50 -1.65 -1.44 15.87
C LEU A 50 -1.89 -2.93 16.12
N ASP A 51 -1.23 -3.82 15.37
CA ASP A 51 -1.35 -5.25 15.56
C ASP A 51 -0.69 -5.73 16.86
N GLU A 52 0.44 -5.12 17.25
CA GLU A 52 1.08 -5.37 18.55
C GLU A 52 0.16 -5.00 19.71
N ILE A 53 -0.44 -3.80 19.68
CA ILE A 53 -1.38 -3.33 20.70
C ILE A 53 -2.62 -4.23 20.81
N ASN A 54 -3.12 -4.73 19.67
CA ASN A 54 -4.31 -5.57 19.63
C ASN A 54 -4.03 -7.06 19.86
N LEU A 55 -2.78 -7.44 20.18
CA LEU A 55 -2.33 -8.84 20.31
C LEU A 55 -2.68 -9.70 19.09
N ASN A 56 -2.72 -9.09 17.90
CA ASN A 56 -2.98 -9.78 16.65
C ASN A 56 -1.75 -10.57 16.20
N SER A 57 -1.97 -11.57 15.33
CA SER A 57 -0.90 -12.41 14.80
C SER A 57 0.13 -11.62 14.00
N TYR A 58 1.42 -11.98 14.14
CA TYR A 58 2.57 -11.46 13.39
C TYR A 58 2.55 -11.77 11.87
N ASP A 59 1.40 -12.14 11.30
CA ASP A 59 1.23 -12.54 9.90
C ASP A 59 0.67 -11.43 9.01
N PHE A 60 0.58 -10.20 9.51
CA PHE A 60 0.07 -9.05 8.77
C PHE A 60 0.71 -8.91 7.38
N SER A 61 2.04 -8.94 7.30
CA SER A 61 2.78 -8.78 6.04
C SER A 61 2.43 -9.86 5.01
N LEU A 62 2.21 -11.09 5.48
CA LEU A 62 1.75 -12.20 4.64
C LEU A 62 0.32 -11.97 4.13
N LYS A 63 -0.60 -11.64 5.04
CA LYS A 63 -2.00 -11.35 4.71
C LYS A 63 -2.13 -10.17 3.75
N LEU A 64 -1.37 -9.11 3.99
CA LEU A 64 -1.35 -7.92 3.13
C LEU A 64 -0.85 -8.27 1.73
N ARG A 65 0.26 -9.00 1.62
CA ARG A 65 0.80 -9.46 0.35
C ARG A 65 -0.24 -10.25 -0.45
N ASP A 66 -0.92 -11.19 0.19
CA ASP A 66 -1.92 -12.04 -0.45
C ASP A 66 -3.16 -11.22 -0.88
N ASN A 67 -3.62 -10.28 -0.04
CA ASN A 67 -4.72 -9.36 -0.36
C ASN A 67 -4.38 -8.44 -1.54
N LEU A 68 -3.16 -7.91 -1.59
CA LEU A 68 -2.67 -7.09 -2.70
C LEU A 68 -2.60 -7.91 -3.99
N TYR A 69 -2.08 -9.14 -3.90
CA TYR A 69 -2.05 -10.06 -5.04
C TYR A 69 -3.44 -10.35 -5.59
N GLN A 70 -4.40 -10.66 -4.72
CA GLN A 70 -5.80 -10.90 -5.14
C GLN A 70 -6.43 -9.65 -5.76
N SER A 71 -6.12 -8.46 -5.24
CA SER A 71 -6.69 -7.19 -5.74
C SER A 71 -6.07 -6.72 -7.06
N SER A 72 -4.88 -7.21 -7.41
CA SER A 72 -4.05 -6.76 -8.53
C SER A 72 -4.68 -6.87 -9.94
N HIS A 73 -5.82 -7.54 -10.07
CA HIS A 73 -6.58 -7.62 -11.32
C HIS A 73 -7.25 -6.28 -11.71
N ARG A 74 -7.40 -5.33 -10.78
CA ARG A 74 -8.02 -4.01 -11.02
C ARG A 74 -7.11 -2.81 -10.77
N ILE A 75 -5.97 -3.03 -10.15
CA ILE A 75 -5.10 -1.97 -9.64
C ILE A 75 -3.65 -2.24 -10.03
N SER A 76 -2.89 -1.16 -10.18
CA SER A 76 -1.42 -1.26 -10.19
C SER A 76 -0.89 -1.13 -8.77
N ILE A 77 0.17 -1.86 -8.44
CA ILE A 77 0.68 -2.01 -7.08
C ILE A 77 2.20 -1.89 -7.10
N PHE A 78 2.73 -1.13 -6.16
CA PHE A 78 4.12 -1.12 -5.74
C PHE A 78 4.17 -1.36 -4.23
N ALA A 79 4.61 -2.54 -3.82
CA ALA A 79 4.59 -2.99 -2.44
C ALA A 79 5.93 -3.58 -1.99
N PRO A 80 6.85 -2.74 -1.49
CA PRO A 80 8.16 -3.18 -1.05
C PRO A 80 8.12 -3.66 0.40
N SER A 81 9.15 -4.39 0.79
CA SER A 81 9.33 -4.99 2.12
C SER A 81 10.11 -4.07 3.05
N CYS A 82 9.64 -2.84 3.21
CA CYS A 82 10.37 -1.81 3.94
C CYS A 82 9.68 -1.39 5.24
N THR A 83 10.33 -1.48 6.39
CA THR A 83 9.73 -1.00 7.65
C THR A 83 9.74 0.52 7.72
N LEU A 84 8.64 1.19 7.33
CA LEU A 84 8.58 2.65 7.33
C LEU A 84 7.16 3.20 7.31
N LEU A 85 7.07 4.49 7.65
CA LEU A 85 5.89 5.34 7.48
C LEU A 85 6.04 6.24 6.24
N GLY A 86 5.00 6.26 5.40
CA GLY A 86 4.78 7.26 4.36
C GLY A 86 5.85 7.38 3.26
N PHE A 87 5.78 6.55 2.21
CA PHE A 87 6.73 6.56 1.09
C PHE A 87 6.81 7.91 0.36
N LEU A 88 5.66 8.46 -0.04
CA LEU A 88 5.58 9.58 -0.99
C LEU A 88 6.00 10.93 -0.39
N PHE A 89 6.03 11.04 0.93
CA PHE A 89 6.33 12.30 1.61
C PHE A 89 7.82 12.47 1.94
N ARG A 90 8.66 11.47 1.59
CA ARG A 90 10.11 11.50 1.83
C ARG A 90 10.84 12.08 0.63
N SER A 91 11.92 12.80 0.86
CA SER A 91 12.79 13.33 -0.21
C SER A 91 13.34 12.23 -1.13
N VAL A 92 13.58 11.04 -0.57
CA VAL A 92 14.11 9.86 -1.28
C VAL A 92 13.05 8.92 -1.84
N TRP A 93 11.78 9.33 -1.91
CA TRP A 93 10.65 8.48 -2.36
C TRP A 93 10.90 7.80 -3.71
N SER A 94 11.64 8.45 -4.60
CA SER A 94 11.91 7.96 -5.96
C SER A 94 12.89 6.77 -5.99
N LYS A 95 13.64 6.54 -4.91
CA LYS A 95 14.73 5.56 -4.83
C LYS A 95 14.30 4.20 -4.26
N TYR A 96 13.12 4.09 -3.65
CA TYR A 96 12.59 2.79 -3.23
C TYR A 96 12.49 1.87 -4.43
N ASP A 97 12.95 0.63 -4.31
CA ASP A 97 12.90 -0.33 -5.40
C ASP A 97 12.42 -1.72 -4.95
N ILE A 98 12.02 -2.51 -5.95
CA ILE A 98 11.79 -3.95 -5.83
C ILE A 98 12.46 -4.55 -7.07
N GLU A 99 13.40 -5.48 -6.88
CA GLU A 99 14.13 -6.12 -7.98
C GLU A 99 14.73 -5.09 -8.97
N GLN A 100 15.40 -4.06 -8.43
CA GLN A 100 16.05 -2.98 -9.20
C GLN A 100 15.09 -2.08 -9.99
N ARG A 101 13.77 -2.17 -9.75
CA ARG A 101 12.76 -1.30 -10.37
C ARG A 101 12.30 -0.25 -9.37
N THR A 102 12.77 0.98 -9.57
CA THR A 102 12.46 2.08 -8.66
C THR A 102 11.00 2.55 -8.77
N LEU A 103 10.44 3.05 -7.67
CA LEU A 103 9.09 3.60 -7.60
C LEU A 103 8.89 4.70 -8.66
N ALA A 104 9.87 5.59 -8.85
CA ALA A 104 9.79 6.64 -9.87
C ALA A 104 9.71 6.07 -11.29
N SER A 105 10.51 5.05 -11.61
CA SER A 105 10.48 4.39 -12.91
C SER A 105 9.11 3.74 -13.16
N VAL A 106 8.61 3.01 -12.16
CA VAL A 106 7.34 2.28 -12.24
C VAL A 106 6.15 3.23 -12.35
N LEU A 107 6.15 4.32 -11.59
CA LEU A 107 5.11 5.35 -11.65
C LEU A 107 5.09 6.05 -13.00
N ASN A 108 6.25 6.42 -13.54
CA ASN A 108 6.38 7.01 -14.87
C ASN A 108 5.85 6.05 -15.97
N LEU A 109 6.14 4.75 -15.86
CA LEU A 109 5.59 3.73 -16.74
C LEU A 109 4.07 3.61 -16.62
N TRP A 110 3.53 3.66 -15.40
CA TRP A 110 2.08 3.62 -15.17
C TRP A 110 1.38 4.83 -15.81
N LEU A 111 1.92 6.04 -15.64
CA LEU A 111 1.37 7.28 -16.20
C LEU A 111 1.40 7.31 -17.74
N LYS A 112 2.48 6.82 -18.35
CA LYS A 112 2.64 6.84 -19.82
C LYS A 112 1.79 5.79 -20.54
N ARG A 113 1.26 4.79 -19.84
CA ARG A 113 0.55 3.67 -20.46
C ARG A 113 -0.89 4.03 -20.82
N LYS A 114 -1.19 3.95 -22.13
CA LYS A 114 -2.56 4.03 -22.67
C LYS A 114 -3.37 2.74 -22.44
N LYS A 115 -2.71 1.57 -22.35
CA LYS A 115 -3.35 0.25 -22.17
C LYS A 115 -3.58 -0.11 -20.68
N HIS A 116 -4.62 -0.88 -20.41
CA HIS A 116 -5.06 -1.38 -19.09
C HIS A 116 -4.15 -2.44 -18.43
N PHE A 117 -2.86 -2.49 -18.77
CA PHE A 117 -1.98 -3.48 -18.15
C PHE A 117 -1.57 -3.03 -16.75
N HIS A 118 -2.09 -3.72 -15.74
CA HIS A 118 -1.79 -3.45 -14.34
C HIS A 118 -0.33 -3.82 -14.04
N LEU A 119 0.42 -2.88 -13.47
CA LEU A 119 1.77 -3.12 -12.97
C LEU A 119 1.67 -3.77 -11.59
N LYS A 120 2.30 -4.92 -11.40
CA LYS A 120 2.31 -5.65 -10.13
C LYS A 120 3.74 -5.83 -9.67
N LEU A 121 4.15 -5.03 -8.71
CA LEU A 121 5.46 -5.11 -8.09
C LEU A 121 5.23 -5.28 -6.60
N ILE A 122 5.26 -6.52 -6.16
CA ILE A 122 5.09 -6.93 -4.77
C ILE A 122 6.32 -7.75 -4.44
N ASP A 123 7.04 -7.40 -3.38
CA ASP A 123 8.21 -8.18 -2.97
C ASP A 123 7.76 -9.47 -2.29
N HIS A 124 7.67 -10.54 -3.09
CA HIS A 124 7.19 -11.85 -2.64
C HIS A 124 8.13 -12.53 -1.66
N HIS A 125 9.41 -12.17 -1.67
CA HIS A 125 10.46 -12.84 -0.93
C HIS A 125 10.92 -12.08 0.31
N PHE A 126 10.39 -10.88 0.52
CA PHE A 126 10.72 -9.99 1.64
C PHE A 126 12.18 -9.53 1.74
N HIS A 127 12.99 -9.75 0.70
CA HIS A 127 14.41 -9.37 0.69
C HIS A 127 14.85 -8.74 -0.63
N SER A 128 13.93 -8.55 -1.59
CA SER A 128 14.24 -8.00 -2.91
C SER A 128 14.05 -6.48 -2.98
N SER A 129 13.70 -5.85 -1.85
CA SER A 129 13.43 -4.42 -1.78
C SER A 129 14.65 -3.64 -1.28
N TYR A 130 15.03 -2.59 -1.99
CA TYR A 130 15.91 -1.56 -1.45
C TYR A 130 15.09 -0.44 -0.80
N CYS A 131 15.37 -0.21 0.46
CA CYS A 131 14.72 0.79 1.29
C CYS A 131 15.76 1.87 1.63
N PRO A 132 15.80 3.00 0.89
CA PRO A 132 16.72 4.08 1.23
C PRO A 132 16.50 4.52 2.68
N GLN A 133 17.58 4.57 3.45
CA GLN A 133 17.56 5.19 4.76
C GLN A 133 17.59 6.71 4.59
N ASN A 134 16.84 7.42 5.43
CA ASN A 134 17.11 8.85 5.59
C ASN A 134 18.35 8.96 6.47
N ASP A 135 19.36 9.72 6.03
CA ASP A 135 20.46 10.14 6.90
C ASP A 135 19.98 10.97 8.12
N ASP A 136 18.71 11.38 8.14
CA ASP A 136 18.08 12.16 9.21
C ASP A 136 17.66 11.34 10.45
N ASN A 137 17.90 10.02 10.48
CA ASN A 137 17.57 9.14 11.60
C ASN A 137 18.77 8.84 12.53
N GLN A 138 19.70 9.79 12.69
CA GLN A 138 20.76 9.63 13.69
C GLN A 138 20.37 10.01 15.13
N ASP A 139 19.28 10.75 15.38
CA ASP A 139 18.99 11.20 16.75
C ASP A 139 17.50 11.13 17.12
N ILE A 140 16.98 9.93 17.40
CA ILE A 140 15.88 9.76 18.36
C ILE A 140 16.11 8.45 19.14
N PHE A 141 17.00 8.53 20.14
CA PHE A 141 17.04 7.62 21.29
C PHE A 141 16.21 8.22 22.43
#